data_AF-A0A7V9PAA7-F1
#
_entry.id   AF-A0A7V9PAA7-F1
#
_cell.length_a   1.000
_cell.length_b   1.000
_cell.length_c   1.000
_cell.angle_alpha   90.00
_cell.angle_beta   90.00
_cell.angle_gamma   90.00
#
_symmetry.space_group_name_H-M   'P 1'
#
loop_
_entity.id
_entity.type
_entity.pdbx_description
1 polymer ?
#
loop_
_entity_poly.entity_id
_entity_poly.type
_entity_poly.pdbx_seq_one_letter_code
_entity_poly.pdbx_strand_id
1 'polypeptide(L)'
;MKSALINLKQNNRNAQKFFLFLSLATLVFFSSCRTANQAKGGESIGEEQQPQQQQPDQTVASFPVPAPENINLAKPLEISTKPEDMALCEKINQTIEQSEYANSRWGVFVLSLKDGRIACARDARQLFNPASIEKAITAIVALDKLGIDFRFKTSVFAPNQIQPDGTLNGDLIVYGTGAPDFDNKSLDDLINQLQAKGLKTVKGNIVGDDSYFKGASIGDGWTWNDLQWHYGA
;
A
#
# COMPACT_ATOMS: atom_id res chain seq x y z
N MET A 1 9.34 24.27 -22.64
CA MET A 1 8.43 23.30 -23.32
C MET A 1 6.98 23.69 -23.02
N LYS A 2 5.99 23.28 -23.81
CA LYS A 2 4.55 23.51 -23.51
C LYS A 2 3.84 22.17 -23.27
N SER A 3 3.79 21.75 -22.02
CA SER A 3 3.24 20.44 -21.63
C SER A 3 1.71 20.40 -21.76
N ALA A 4 1.19 19.44 -22.53
CA ALA A 4 -0.24 19.12 -22.54
C ALA A 4 -0.59 18.21 -21.35
N LEU A 5 -0.76 18.80 -20.15
CA LEU A 5 -1.11 18.07 -18.94
C LEU A 5 -2.53 17.49 -19.02
N ILE A 6 -2.64 16.17 -19.13
CA ILE A 6 -3.89 15.43 -18.97
C ILE A 6 -3.99 14.97 -17.50
N ASN A 7 -5.13 15.25 -16.86
CA ASN A 7 -5.47 14.77 -15.52
C ASN A 7 -6.64 13.79 -15.61
N LEU A 8 -6.39 12.52 -15.31
CA LEU A 8 -7.43 11.53 -15.08
C LEU A 8 -7.83 11.52 -13.60
N LYS A 9 -9.12 11.32 -13.31
CA LYS A 9 -9.64 11.08 -11.96
C LYS A 9 -10.54 9.84 -11.99
N GLN A 10 -9.95 8.67 -11.77
CA GLN A 10 -10.70 7.42 -11.58
C GLN A 10 -11.43 7.42 -10.23
N ASN A 11 -12.55 6.69 -10.13
CA ASN A 11 -13.31 6.54 -8.89
C ASN A 11 -14.34 5.39 -8.96
N ASN A 12 -14.08 4.25 -8.30
CA ASN A 12 -15.15 3.29 -7.98
C ASN A 12 -14.86 2.45 -6.71
N ARG A 13 -15.78 1.54 -6.35
CA ARG A 13 -15.85 0.84 -5.05
C ARG A 13 -15.89 -0.69 -5.15
N ASN A 14 -15.49 -1.33 -4.03
CA ASN A 14 -15.92 -2.62 -3.46
C ASN A 14 -15.18 -3.95 -3.79
N ALA A 15 -14.88 -4.67 -2.69
CA ALA A 15 -14.71 -6.13 -2.48
C ALA A 15 -13.71 -6.92 -3.36
N GLN A 16 -12.60 -7.49 -2.85
CA GLN A 16 -12.39 -8.47 -1.75
C GLN A 16 -12.89 -9.92 -2.00
N LYS A 17 -11.93 -10.85 -2.14
CA LYS A 17 -11.65 -12.03 -1.27
C LYS A 17 -10.50 -12.88 -1.89
N PHE A 18 -9.66 -13.70 -1.22
CA PHE A 18 -8.89 -13.78 0.05
C PHE A 18 -8.50 -15.28 0.25
N PHE A 19 -7.28 -15.57 0.77
CA PHE A 19 -6.63 -16.85 1.24
C PHE A 19 -5.30 -17.14 0.49
N LEU A 20 -4.10 -17.14 1.11
CA LEU A 20 -3.47 -18.10 2.09
C LEU A 20 -3.25 -19.50 1.48
N PHE A 21 -2.09 -20.19 1.56
CA PHE A 21 -0.93 -20.28 2.51
C PHE A 21 0.39 -20.62 1.73
N LEU A 22 1.66 -20.67 2.23
CA LEU A 22 2.46 -20.12 3.36
C LEU A 22 3.90 -20.77 3.32
N SER A 23 4.94 -20.12 3.91
CA SER A 23 6.22 -20.73 4.44
C SER A 23 7.40 -20.96 3.46
N LEU A 24 8.71 -20.81 3.79
CA LEU A 24 9.49 -20.06 4.81
C LEU A 24 11.02 -20.25 4.55
N ALA A 25 11.88 -19.26 4.94
CA ALA A 25 13.19 -19.42 5.63
C ALA A 25 14.45 -18.72 5.03
N THR A 26 15.08 -17.88 5.89
CA THR A 26 16.52 -17.49 6.00
C THR A 26 17.30 -17.06 4.74
N LEU A 27 17.78 -15.81 4.58
CA LEU A 27 18.54 -14.86 5.44
C LEU A 27 20.08 -15.02 5.41
N VAL A 28 20.76 -14.07 4.78
CA VAL A 28 22.19 -13.75 4.97
C VAL A 28 22.34 -12.22 5.00
N PHE A 29 23.01 -11.69 6.02
CA PHE A 29 23.36 -10.26 6.12
C PHE A 29 24.67 -9.96 5.38
N PHE A 30 24.74 -8.81 4.70
CA PHE A 30 25.99 -8.07 4.54
C PHE A 30 25.79 -6.58 4.81
N SER A 31 26.58 -6.05 5.75
CA SER A 31 26.63 -4.63 6.07
C SER A 31 27.84 -3.99 5.38
N SER A 32 27.70 -2.75 4.92
CA SER A 32 28.83 -1.91 4.55
C SER A 32 28.48 -0.43 4.70
N CYS A 33 29.22 0.24 5.57
CA CYS A 33 29.07 1.68 5.82
C CYS A 33 29.76 2.50 4.71
N ARG A 34 29.24 3.69 4.40
CA ARG A 34 29.97 4.70 3.62
C ARG A 34 29.93 6.06 4.32
N THR A 35 31.11 6.52 4.73
CA THR A 35 31.34 7.87 5.25
C THR A 35 31.24 8.89 4.10
N ALA A 36 30.57 10.01 4.35
CA ALA A 36 30.51 11.13 3.40
C ALA A 36 31.72 12.06 3.56
N ASN A 37 32.08 12.78 2.49
CA ASN A 37 32.71 14.10 2.64
C ASN A 37 32.41 15.00 1.43
N GLN A 38 32.48 16.32 1.61
CA GLN A 38 32.00 17.33 0.65
C GLN A 38 33.11 17.92 -0.23
N ALA A 39 32.70 18.46 -1.38
CA ALA A 39 33.42 19.51 -2.12
C ALA A 39 32.46 20.70 -2.35
N LYS A 40 32.98 21.91 -2.54
CA LYS A 40 32.21 23.17 -2.62
C LYS A 40 32.28 23.83 -4.00
N GLY A 41 31.19 24.48 -4.39
CA GLY A 41 31.21 25.69 -5.24
C GLY A 41 30.84 25.50 -6.71
N GLY A 42 29.74 26.12 -7.12
CA GLY A 42 29.24 26.22 -8.50
C GLY A 42 27.97 27.10 -8.53
N GLU A 43 27.77 27.88 -9.59
CA GLU A 43 26.78 28.96 -9.64
C GLU A 43 25.30 28.51 -9.66
N SER A 44 24.42 29.37 -9.15
CA SER A 44 22.98 29.13 -9.09
C SER A 44 22.26 29.49 -10.39
N ILE A 45 21.62 28.51 -11.04
CA ILE A 45 20.68 28.74 -12.14
C ILE A 45 19.43 27.90 -11.91
N GLY A 46 18.27 28.55 -11.75
CA GLY A 46 16.93 27.97 -11.83
C GLY A 46 16.62 26.78 -10.92
N GLU A 47 15.97 27.03 -9.77
CA GLU A 47 15.27 25.96 -9.04
C GLU A 47 14.16 25.36 -9.90
N GLU A 48 14.41 24.16 -10.44
CA GLU A 48 13.38 23.36 -11.11
C GLU A 48 12.40 22.85 -10.06
N GLN A 49 11.27 23.56 -9.94
CA GLN A 49 10.26 23.28 -8.92
C GLN A 49 9.72 21.85 -9.09
N GLN A 50 10.06 20.99 -8.12
CA GLN A 50 9.41 19.69 -7.96
C GLN A 50 7.88 19.91 -7.94
N PRO A 51 7.09 19.08 -8.65
CA PRO A 51 5.65 19.22 -8.67
C PRO A 51 5.12 19.15 -7.24
N GLN A 52 4.51 20.25 -6.78
CA GLN A 52 4.08 20.37 -5.40
C GLN A 52 3.18 19.19 -5.03
N GLN A 53 3.63 18.36 -4.10
CA GLN A 53 2.76 17.44 -3.39
C GLN A 53 1.72 18.30 -2.69
N GLN A 54 0.47 18.26 -3.18
CA GLN A 54 -0.64 18.85 -2.45
C GLN A 54 -0.77 18.07 -1.15
N GLN A 55 -0.27 18.67 -0.06
CA GLN A 55 -0.37 18.13 1.28
C GLN A 55 -1.85 17.78 1.52
N PRO A 56 -2.19 16.51 1.84
CA PRO A 56 -3.57 16.12 2.02
C PRO A 56 -4.26 17.03 3.02
N ASP A 57 -5.50 17.40 2.72
CA ASP A 57 -6.36 18.12 3.66
C ASP A 57 -6.38 17.37 5.00
N GLN A 58 -6.12 18.07 6.10
CA GLN A 58 -5.97 17.43 7.41
C GLN A 58 -7.32 17.14 8.08
N THR A 59 -8.33 16.81 7.26
CA THR A 59 -9.59 16.20 7.67
C THR A 59 -9.35 14.75 8.09
N VAL A 60 -8.70 14.58 9.25
CA VAL A 60 -8.50 13.29 9.93
C VAL A 60 -9.85 12.57 9.99
N ALA A 61 -9.96 11.45 9.27
CA ALA A 61 -11.19 10.69 9.19
C ALA A 61 -11.60 10.23 10.60
N SER A 62 -12.64 10.85 11.16
CA SER A 62 -13.07 10.62 12.53
C SER A 62 -13.81 9.28 12.64
N PHE A 63 -13.06 8.19 12.81
CA PHE A 63 -13.61 6.89 13.17
C PHE A 63 -14.12 6.95 14.62
N PRO A 64 -15.44 6.85 14.88
CA PRO A 64 -16.01 7.01 16.22
C PRO A 64 -15.89 5.73 17.07
N VAL A 65 -14.76 5.04 16.97
CA VAL A 65 -14.35 3.98 17.88
C VAL A 65 -13.23 4.58 18.72
N PRO A 66 -13.47 4.94 20.00
CA PRO A 66 -12.41 5.45 20.85
C PRO A 66 -11.35 4.36 21.01
N ALA A 67 -10.15 4.62 20.48
CA ALA A 67 -9.01 3.77 20.76
C ALA A 67 -8.75 3.82 22.28
N PRO A 68 -8.73 2.69 22.99
CA PRO A 68 -8.58 2.70 24.45
C PRO A 68 -7.20 3.23 24.86
N GLU A 69 -7.17 4.50 25.27
CA GLU A 69 -5.98 5.31 25.58
C GLU A 69 -5.10 4.72 26.71
N ASN A 70 -5.65 3.75 27.46
CA ASN A 70 -5.02 3.11 28.61
C ASN A 70 -4.12 1.89 28.26
N ILE A 71 -4.10 1.40 27.02
CA ILE A 71 -3.32 0.20 26.67
C ILE A 71 -1.85 0.54 26.39
N ASN A 72 -0.99 0.36 27.40
CA ASN A 72 0.45 0.51 27.26
C ASN A 72 1.15 -0.84 27.00
N LEU A 73 1.38 -1.18 25.73
CA LEU A 73 2.04 -2.43 25.31
C LEU A 73 3.53 -2.54 25.72
N ALA A 74 4.16 -1.47 26.20
CA ALA A 74 5.52 -1.50 26.75
C ALA A 74 5.56 -1.98 28.22
N LYS A 75 4.46 -1.81 28.97
CA LYS A 75 4.27 -2.38 30.31
C LYS A 75 3.79 -3.85 30.25
N PRO A 76 3.84 -4.60 31.36
CA PRO A 76 3.03 -5.82 31.52
C PRO A 76 1.55 -5.53 31.25
N LEU A 77 0.82 -6.49 30.69
CA LEU A 77 -0.60 -6.33 30.38
C LEU A 77 -1.44 -6.56 31.64
N GLU A 78 -2.30 -5.59 31.98
CA GLU A 78 -3.26 -5.71 33.07
C GLU A 78 -4.51 -6.46 32.57
N ILE A 79 -4.63 -7.73 32.95
CA ILE A 79 -5.71 -8.62 32.52
C ILE A 79 -6.90 -8.50 33.47
N SER A 80 -8.11 -8.46 32.92
CA SER A 80 -9.36 -8.33 33.65
C SER A 80 -9.60 -9.53 34.56
N THR A 81 -9.86 -9.26 35.84
CA THR A 81 -10.25 -10.27 36.85
C THR A 81 -11.76 -10.43 36.98
N LYS A 82 -12.55 -9.93 36.01
CA LYS A 82 -14.00 -10.14 35.99
C LYS A 82 -14.30 -11.63 35.73
N PRO A 83 -15.25 -12.27 36.44
CA PRO A 83 -15.50 -13.72 36.29
C PRO A 83 -15.80 -14.16 34.85
N GLU A 84 -16.52 -13.34 34.08
CA GLU A 84 -16.83 -13.60 32.68
C GLU A 84 -15.61 -13.55 31.75
N ASP A 85 -14.63 -12.69 32.06
CA ASP A 85 -13.38 -12.56 31.29
C ASP A 85 -12.42 -13.72 31.62
N MET A 86 -12.29 -14.06 32.91
CA MET A 86 -11.53 -15.23 33.35
C MET A 86 -12.09 -16.52 32.74
N ALA A 87 -13.41 -16.71 32.76
CA ALA A 87 -14.06 -17.88 32.15
C ALA A 87 -13.92 -17.90 30.62
N LEU A 88 -13.93 -16.74 29.96
CA LEU A 88 -13.63 -16.64 28.52
C LEU A 88 -12.19 -17.04 28.21
N CYS A 89 -11.22 -16.51 28.95
CA CYS A 89 -9.80 -16.77 28.71
C CYS A 89 -9.43 -18.24 28.97
N GLU A 90 -9.95 -18.80 30.07
CA GLU A 90 -9.82 -20.23 30.37
C GLU A 90 -10.42 -21.11 29.27
N LYS A 91 -11.64 -20.78 28.79
CA LYS A 91 -12.26 -21.51 27.68
C LYS A 91 -11.43 -21.43 26.39
N ILE A 92 -10.81 -20.29 26.10
CA ILE A 92 -9.91 -20.15 24.93
C ILE A 92 -8.67 -21.04 25.11
N ASN A 93 -8.03 -21.03 26.28
CA ASN A 93 -6.87 -21.89 26.57
C ASN A 93 -7.22 -23.38 26.41
N GLN A 94 -8.32 -23.83 27.02
CA GLN A 94 -8.80 -25.21 26.91
C GLN A 94 -9.11 -25.60 25.45
N THR A 95 -9.71 -24.70 24.66
CA THR A 95 -10.01 -24.94 23.24
C THR A 95 -8.73 -25.12 22.42
N ILE A 96 -7.68 -24.35 22.72
CA ILE A 96 -6.36 -24.47 22.07
C ILE A 96 -5.69 -25.80 22.50
N GLU A 97 -5.67 -26.10 23.79
CA GLU A 97 -4.93 -27.23 24.37
C GLU A 97 -5.59 -28.59 24.13
N GLN A 98 -6.89 -28.61 23.80
CA GLN A 98 -7.63 -29.80 23.36
C GLN A 98 -7.67 -29.95 21.83
N SER A 99 -7.09 -29.01 21.06
CA SER A 99 -7.04 -29.08 19.60
C SER A 99 -5.85 -29.89 19.09
N GLU A 100 -5.92 -30.34 17.83
CA GLU A 100 -4.77 -30.91 17.10
C GLU A 100 -3.56 -29.95 17.01
N TYR A 101 -3.80 -28.65 17.20
CA TYR A 101 -2.81 -27.57 17.16
C TYR A 101 -2.27 -27.18 18.55
N ALA A 102 -2.48 -27.98 19.60
CA ALA A 102 -2.00 -27.70 20.96
C ALA A 102 -0.46 -27.49 21.04
N ASN A 103 0.30 -28.10 20.12
CA ASN A 103 1.76 -27.94 20.00
C ASN A 103 2.19 -26.71 19.17
N SER A 104 1.26 -25.97 18.57
CA SER A 104 1.55 -24.72 17.85
C SER A 104 1.68 -23.54 18.82
N ARG A 105 2.39 -22.48 18.40
CA ARG A 105 2.46 -21.24 19.18
C ARG A 105 1.20 -20.40 18.94
N TRP A 106 0.47 -20.08 20.00
CA TRP A 106 -0.80 -19.35 19.93
C TRP A 106 -0.72 -17.98 20.61
N GLY A 107 -0.77 -16.91 19.81
CA GLY A 107 -0.97 -15.55 20.28
C GLY A 107 -2.46 -15.22 20.34
N VAL A 108 -2.95 -14.80 21.51
CA VAL A 108 -4.33 -14.37 21.74
C VAL A 108 -4.33 -13.04 22.48
N PHE A 109 -5.10 -12.07 21.99
CA PHE A 109 -5.35 -10.80 22.68
C PHE A 109 -6.82 -10.42 22.48
N VAL A 110 -7.59 -10.38 23.57
CA VAL A 110 -9.03 -10.05 23.56
C VAL A 110 -9.26 -8.76 24.33
N LEU A 111 -9.82 -7.77 23.66
CA LEU A 111 -9.97 -6.40 24.15
C LEU A 111 -11.44 -5.95 24.07
N SER A 112 -11.97 -5.44 25.18
CA SER A 112 -13.27 -4.79 25.21
C SER A 112 -13.19 -3.35 24.70
N LEU A 113 -13.77 -3.09 23.52
CA LEU A 113 -13.89 -1.74 22.96
C LEU A 113 -14.86 -0.81 23.73
N LYS A 114 -15.54 -1.31 24.78
CA LYS A 114 -16.46 -0.50 25.61
C LYS A 114 -15.77 0.19 26.80
N ASP A 115 -14.77 -0.48 27.38
CA ASP A 115 -14.17 -0.11 28.66
C ASP A 115 -12.65 -0.41 28.74
N GLY A 116 -12.00 -0.65 27.59
CA GLY A 116 -10.54 -0.77 27.45
C GLY A 116 -9.88 -1.97 28.11
N ARG A 117 -10.61 -2.78 28.90
CA ARG A 117 -10.07 -3.95 29.60
C ARG A 117 -9.64 -5.06 28.63
N ILE A 118 -8.53 -5.70 28.97
CA ILE A 118 -8.03 -6.89 28.29
C ILE A 118 -8.70 -8.10 28.95
N ALA A 119 -9.63 -8.74 28.24
CA ALA A 119 -10.36 -9.91 28.74
C ALA A 119 -9.53 -11.19 28.71
N CYS A 120 -8.56 -11.30 27.80
CA CYS A 120 -7.64 -12.43 27.72
C CYS A 120 -6.34 -12.05 27.00
N ALA A 121 -5.21 -12.60 27.46
CA ALA A 121 -3.94 -12.53 26.76
C ALA A 121 -3.14 -13.84 26.92
N ARG A 122 -2.79 -14.48 25.80
CA ARG A 122 -1.87 -15.63 25.71
C ARG A 122 -0.76 -15.24 24.73
N ASP A 123 0.50 -15.26 25.16
CA ASP A 123 1.67 -14.84 24.34
C ASP A 123 1.53 -13.45 23.64
N ALA A 124 0.62 -12.57 24.07
CA ALA A 124 0.22 -11.36 23.35
C ALA A 124 1.31 -10.29 23.11
N ARG A 125 2.48 -10.43 23.73
CA ARG A 125 3.66 -9.56 23.55
C ARG A 125 4.80 -10.23 22.78
N GLN A 126 4.56 -11.43 22.24
CA GLN A 126 5.53 -12.23 21.51
C GLN A 126 5.45 -11.94 20.01
N LEU A 127 6.56 -12.17 19.30
CA LEU A 127 6.60 -12.05 17.84
C LEU A 127 6.02 -13.30 17.16
N PHE A 128 5.24 -13.06 16.12
CA PHE A 128 4.61 -14.04 15.23
C PHE A 128 4.79 -13.60 13.77
N ASN A 129 4.60 -14.52 12.82
CA ASN A 129 4.43 -14.14 11.42
C ASN A 129 2.97 -13.65 11.22
N PRO A 130 2.72 -12.37 10.86
CA PRO A 130 1.36 -11.86 10.68
C PRO A 130 0.68 -12.37 9.40
N ALA A 131 1.45 -12.89 8.44
CA ALA A 131 0.98 -13.21 7.10
C ALA A 131 0.13 -12.06 6.51
N SER A 132 -1.10 -12.32 6.06
CA SER A 132 -1.98 -11.26 5.51
C SER A 132 -2.63 -10.34 6.56
N ILE A 133 -2.40 -10.52 7.87
CA ILE A 133 -2.80 -9.53 8.89
C ILE A 133 -2.02 -8.22 8.72
N GLU A 134 -0.79 -8.28 8.20
CA GLU A 134 0.06 -7.10 7.91
C GLU A 134 -0.66 -6.06 7.04
N LYS A 135 -1.54 -6.51 6.14
CA LYS A 135 -2.37 -5.65 5.28
C LYS A 135 -3.24 -4.67 6.07
N ALA A 136 -3.59 -4.96 7.33
CA ALA A 136 -4.29 -4.02 8.19
C ALA A 136 -3.41 -2.82 8.57
N ILE A 137 -2.14 -3.05 8.90
CA ILE A 137 -1.16 -1.99 9.19
C ILE A 137 -0.88 -1.20 7.91
N THR A 138 -0.67 -1.88 6.78
CA THR A 138 -0.49 -1.22 5.47
C THR A 138 -1.69 -0.33 5.12
N ALA A 139 -2.92 -0.79 5.33
CA ALA A 139 -4.13 -0.02 5.04
C ALA A 139 -4.29 1.19 5.97
N ILE A 140 -3.97 1.06 7.26
CA ILE A 140 -3.97 2.19 8.21
C ILE A 140 -2.96 3.26 7.78
N VAL A 141 -1.73 2.86 7.46
CA VAL A 141 -0.68 3.79 6.98
C VAL A 141 -1.05 4.42 5.65
N ALA A 142 -1.66 3.68 4.73
CA ALA A 142 -2.14 4.23 3.45
C ALA A 142 -3.26 5.28 3.67
N LEU A 143 -4.23 5.01 4.53
CA LEU A 143 -5.31 5.97 4.85
C LEU A 143 -4.77 7.23 5.55
N ASP A 144 -3.81 7.08 6.46
CA ASP A 144 -3.15 8.19 7.18
C ASP A 144 -2.26 9.05 6.28
N LYS A 145 -1.55 8.45 5.31
CA LYS A 145 -0.59 9.16 4.45
C LYS A 145 -1.16 9.69 3.13
N LEU A 146 -2.22 9.06 2.62
CA LEU A 146 -2.85 9.43 1.35
C LEU A 146 -4.21 10.12 1.53
N GLY A 147 -4.95 9.77 2.59
CA GLY A 147 -6.34 10.17 2.79
C GLY A 147 -7.35 9.29 2.03
N ILE A 148 -8.59 9.25 2.52
CA ILE A 148 -9.67 8.39 1.97
C ILE A 148 -10.11 8.80 0.54
N ASP A 149 -9.91 10.06 0.18
CA ASP A 149 -10.23 10.60 -1.15
C ASP A 149 -9.05 10.59 -2.14
N PHE A 150 -7.91 10.00 -1.77
CA PHE A 150 -6.81 9.75 -2.70
C PHE A 150 -7.25 8.91 -3.90
N ARG A 151 -6.80 9.28 -5.10
CA ARG A 151 -6.97 8.50 -6.32
C ARG A 151 -5.65 8.49 -7.07
N PHE A 152 -5.22 7.30 -7.51
CA PHE A 152 -4.08 7.16 -8.41
C PHE A 152 -4.36 7.84 -9.76
N LYS A 153 -3.29 8.24 -10.44
CA LYS A 153 -3.38 9.09 -11.62
C LYS A 153 -2.48 8.61 -12.76
N THR A 154 -3.04 7.82 -13.67
CA THR A 154 -2.42 7.61 -14.98
C THR A 154 -2.48 8.93 -15.77
N SER A 155 -1.41 9.27 -16.49
CA SER A 155 -1.30 10.47 -17.33
C SER A 155 -0.92 10.07 -18.75
N VAL A 156 -1.23 10.90 -19.74
CA VAL A 156 -0.69 10.72 -21.10
C VAL A 156 0.00 11.99 -21.55
N PHE A 157 1.21 11.82 -22.09
CA PHE A 157 2.07 12.87 -22.61
C PHE A 157 2.43 12.62 -24.08
N ALA A 158 2.71 13.71 -24.79
CA ALA A 158 3.23 13.69 -26.15
C ALA A 158 4.17 14.89 -26.33
N PRO A 159 5.26 14.78 -27.11
CA PRO A 159 6.19 15.88 -27.35
C PRO A 159 5.62 16.94 -28.30
N ASN A 160 4.66 16.55 -29.15
CA ASN A 160 4.04 17.37 -30.18
C ASN A 160 2.52 17.40 -30.02
N GLN A 161 1.88 18.39 -30.66
CA GLN A 161 0.42 18.47 -30.74
C GLN A 161 -0.14 17.55 -31.84
N ILE A 162 -1.36 17.06 -31.62
CA ILE A 162 -2.16 16.34 -32.62
C ILE A 162 -2.44 17.32 -33.77
N GLN A 163 -2.15 16.89 -34.99
CA GLN A 163 -2.34 17.67 -36.22
C GLN A 163 -3.82 17.66 -36.66
N PRO A 164 -4.27 18.61 -37.52
CA PRO A 164 -5.68 18.74 -37.91
C PRO A 164 -6.30 17.52 -38.62
N ASP A 165 -5.48 16.63 -39.19
CA ASP A 165 -5.91 15.35 -39.76
C ASP A 165 -6.21 14.29 -38.68
N GLY A 166 -5.67 14.44 -37.47
CA GLY A 166 -5.71 13.50 -36.35
C GLY A 166 -4.38 12.77 -36.10
N THR A 167 -3.29 13.13 -36.79
CA THR A 167 -1.97 12.52 -36.63
C THR A 167 -1.20 13.15 -35.46
N LEU A 168 -0.69 12.34 -34.54
CA LEU A 168 0.42 12.70 -33.66
C LEU A 168 1.76 12.29 -34.33
N ASN A 169 2.62 13.27 -34.57
CA ASN A 169 3.99 13.03 -35.03
C ASN A 169 4.91 12.86 -33.81
N GLY A 170 5.42 11.65 -33.58
CA GLY A 170 6.22 11.28 -32.41
C GLY A 170 5.45 10.42 -31.40
N ASP A 171 6.12 10.12 -30.28
CA ASP A 171 5.69 9.09 -29.33
C ASP A 171 4.55 9.54 -28.41
N LEU A 172 3.72 8.59 -27.99
CA LEU A 172 2.64 8.74 -27.02
C LEU A 172 3.01 7.98 -25.74
N ILE A 173 3.22 8.70 -24.63
CA ILE A 173 3.72 8.13 -23.37
C ILE A 173 2.57 8.03 -22.37
N VAL A 174 2.26 6.82 -21.90
CA VAL A 174 1.29 6.52 -20.85
C VAL A 174 2.05 6.35 -19.53
N TYR A 175 1.97 7.35 -18.67
CA TYR A 175 2.69 7.42 -17.40
C TYR A 175 1.82 6.93 -16.24
N GLY A 176 2.22 5.83 -15.61
CA GLY A 176 1.55 5.23 -14.45
C GLY A 176 2.09 5.75 -13.12
N THR A 177 1.20 5.96 -12.14
CA THR A 177 1.57 6.34 -10.76
C THR A 177 1.17 5.29 -9.71
N GLY A 178 0.96 4.04 -10.15
CA GLY A 178 0.68 2.91 -9.26
C GLY A 178 -0.80 2.54 -9.03
N ALA A 179 -1.69 2.86 -9.97
CA ALA A 179 -3.11 2.48 -9.89
C ALA A 179 -3.29 0.95 -9.88
N PRO A 180 -3.71 0.32 -8.75
CA PRO A 180 -3.87 -1.13 -8.64
C PRO A 180 -5.17 -1.63 -9.29
N ASP A 181 -6.02 -0.70 -9.72
CA ASP A 181 -7.33 -0.88 -10.33
C ASP A 181 -7.34 -0.52 -11.83
N PHE A 182 -6.17 -0.29 -12.45
CA PHE A 182 -6.06 0.01 -13.88
C PHE A 182 -6.32 -1.24 -14.73
N ASP A 183 -7.54 -1.35 -15.26
CA ASP A 183 -8.05 -2.48 -16.00
C ASP A 183 -8.32 -2.17 -17.49
N ASN A 184 -8.88 -3.13 -18.23
CA ASN A 184 -9.30 -2.94 -19.62
C ASN A 184 -10.31 -1.79 -19.77
N LYS A 185 -11.25 -1.61 -18.82
CA LYS A 185 -12.21 -0.50 -18.87
C LYS A 185 -11.51 0.84 -18.67
N SER A 186 -10.50 0.91 -17.80
CA SER A 186 -9.66 2.10 -17.59
C SER A 186 -8.83 2.45 -18.82
N LEU A 187 -8.39 1.43 -19.58
CA LEU A 187 -7.75 1.61 -20.88
C LEU A 187 -8.74 2.10 -21.96
N ASP A 188 -9.94 1.54 -22.04
CA ASP A 188 -11.00 2.02 -22.94
C ASP A 188 -11.39 3.48 -22.63
N ASP A 189 -11.58 3.82 -21.35
CA ASP A 189 -11.85 5.19 -20.90
C ASP A 189 -10.73 6.16 -21.32
N LEU A 190 -9.46 5.71 -21.31
CA LEU A 190 -8.32 6.50 -21.76
C LEU A 190 -8.30 6.66 -23.29
N ILE A 191 -8.54 5.59 -24.05
CA ILE A 191 -8.59 5.61 -25.52
C ILE A 191 -9.71 6.55 -25.99
N ASN A 192 -10.90 6.48 -25.39
CA ASN A 192 -12.03 7.37 -25.67
C ASN A 192 -11.66 8.84 -25.45
N GLN A 193 -10.91 9.18 -24.39
CA GLN A 193 -10.45 10.54 -24.13
C GLN A 193 -9.39 11.04 -25.13
N LEU A 194 -8.58 10.15 -25.70
CA LEU A 194 -7.61 10.50 -26.74
C LEU A 194 -8.32 10.72 -28.09
N GLN A 195 -9.29 9.87 -28.44
CA GLN A 195 -10.14 10.04 -29.62
C GLN A 195 -10.97 11.33 -29.55
N ALA A 196 -11.52 11.66 -28.37
CA ALA A 196 -12.23 12.92 -28.13
C ALA A 196 -11.33 14.17 -28.24
N LYS A 197 -10.00 14.01 -28.15
CA LYS A 197 -9.00 15.05 -28.46
C LYS A 197 -8.58 15.07 -29.93
N GLY A 198 -9.21 14.27 -30.77
CA GLY A 198 -8.96 14.18 -32.21
C GLY A 198 -7.85 13.20 -32.62
N LEU A 199 -7.26 12.44 -31.69
CA LEU A 199 -6.21 11.47 -32.04
C LEU A 199 -6.79 10.32 -32.88
N LYS A 200 -6.20 10.07 -34.04
CA LYS A 200 -6.52 8.95 -34.94
C LYS A 200 -5.32 8.05 -35.23
N THR A 201 -4.12 8.64 -35.27
CA THR A 201 -2.89 7.94 -35.66
C THR A 201 -1.71 8.46 -34.85
N VAL A 202 -0.88 7.56 -34.32
CA VAL A 202 0.44 7.89 -33.74
C VAL A 202 1.50 7.45 -34.75
N LYS A 203 2.47 8.32 -35.07
CA LYS A 203 3.59 8.01 -35.98
C LYS A 203 4.93 7.76 -35.27
N GLY A 204 4.95 7.84 -33.93
CA GLY A 204 5.99 7.29 -33.09
C GLY A 204 5.53 6.03 -32.36
N ASN A 205 6.20 5.71 -31.26
CA ASN A 205 5.86 4.57 -30.40
C ASN A 205 4.66 4.89 -29.47
N ILE A 206 4.05 3.85 -28.92
CA ILE A 206 3.25 3.94 -27.69
C ILE A 206 4.12 3.37 -26.57
N VAL A 207 4.39 4.17 -25.54
CA VAL A 207 5.33 3.86 -24.46
C VAL A 207 4.56 3.78 -23.15
N GLY A 208 4.68 2.66 -22.44
CA GLY A 208 4.32 2.59 -21.02
C GLY A 208 5.50 3.05 -20.18
N ASP A 209 5.26 3.97 -19.24
CA ASP A 209 6.26 4.49 -18.31
C ASP A 209 5.78 4.28 -16.87
N ASP A 210 6.47 3.39 -16.16
CA ASP A 210 6.22 2.97 -14.77
C ASP A 210 7.22 3.59 -13.76
N SER A 211 8.12 4.47 -14.23
CA SER A 211 9.28 5.00 -13.50
C SER A 211 8.96 5.88 -12.27
N TYR A 212 7.67 6.06 -11.97
CA TYR A 212 7.19 6.63 -10.72
C TYR A 212 7.65 5.84 -9.49
N PHE A 213 7.60 4.50 -9.57
CA PHE A 213 8.18 3.63 -8.54
C PHE A 213 9.61 3.22 -8.91
N LYS A 214 10.45 3.04 -7.88
CA LYS A 214 11.88 2.71 -8.02
C LYS A 214 12.28 1.74 -6.92
N GLY A 215 12.92 0.65 -7.29
CA GLY A 215 13.30 -0.43 -6.37
C GLY A 215 13.26 -1.79 -7.07
N ALA A 216 13.16 -2.87 -6.30
CA ALA A 216 12.84 -4.18 -6.83
C ALA A 216 11.31 -4.30 -7.03
N SER A 217 10.87 -4.91 -8.13
CA SER A 217 9.45 -5.22 -8.40
C SER A 217 8.93 -6.44 -7.62
N ILE A 218 9.73 -6.98 -6.69
CA ILE A 218 9.49 -8.22 -5.96
C ILE A 218 9.65 -7.93 -4.46
N GLY A 219 8.73 -8.42 -3.64
CA GLY A 219 8.76 -8.22 -2.18
C GLY A 219 9.93 -8.93 -1.48
N ASP A 220 10.50 -8.30 -0.46
CA ASP A 220 11.55 -8.91 0.37
C ASP A 220 11.08 -10.24 0.97
N GLY A 221 11.88 -11.29 0.78
CA GLY A 221 11.59 -12.64 1.26
C GLY A 221 10.63 -13.46 0.40
N TRP A 222 10.16 -12.97 -0.75
CA TRP A 222 9.46 -13.79 -1.74
C TRP A 222 10.39 -14.83 -2.36
N THR A 223 9.86 -16.03 -2.64
CA THR A 223 10.58 -17.13 -3.28
C THR A 223 10.26 -17.19 -4.77
N TRP A 224 11.10 -17.88 -5.54
CA TRP A 224 10.84 -18.15 -6.96
C TRP A 224 9.47 -18.81 -7.23
N ASN A 225 8.99 -19.64 -6.30
CA ASN A 225 7.70 -20.32 -6.44
C ASN A 225 6.51 -19.37 -6.28
N ASP A 226 6.63 -18.32 -5.46
CA ASP A 226 5.56 -17.34 -5.28
C ASP A 226 5.28 -16.58 -6.59
N LEU A 227 6.35 -16.25 -7.33
CA LEU A 227 6.32 -15.54 -8.62
C LEU A 227 5.58 -16.28 -9.75
N GLN A 228 5.20 -17.55 -9.54
CA GLN A 228 4.41 -18.33 -10.48
C GLN A 228 2.88 -18.15 -10.26
N TRP A 229 2.47 -17.41 -9.23
CA TRP A 229 1.07 -17.24 -8.83
C TRP A 229 0.65 -15.77 -8.80
N HIS A 230 -0.66 -15.54 -8.92
CA HIS A 230 -1.28 -14.21 -8.94
C HIS A 230 -1.07 -13.36 -7.67
N TYR A 231 -0.60 -13.96 -6.56
CA TYR A 231 -0.27 -13.25 -5.32
C TYR A 231 1.21 -12.87 -5.23
N GLY A 232 2.05 -13.37 -6.16
CA GLY A 232 3.47 -13.05 -6.34
C GLY A 232 3.72 -12.21 -7.60
N ALA A 233 2.74 -11.40 -7.99
CA ALA A 233 2.78 -10.44 -9.10
C ALA A 233 2.89 -8.99 -8.57
#